data_AF-A0A7K2MC62-F1
#
_entry.id   AF-A0A7K2MC62-F1
#
_cell.length_a   1.000
_cell.length_b   1.000
_cell.length_c   1.000
_cell.angle_alpha   90.00
_cell.angle_beta   90.00
_cell.angle_gamma   90.00
#
_symmetry.space_group_name_H-M   'P 1'
#
loop_
_entity.id
_entity.type
_entity.pdbx_description
1 polymer ?
#
loop_
_entity_poly.entity_id
_entity_poly.type
_entity_poly.pdbx_seq_one_letter_code
_entity_poly.pdbx_strand_id
1 'polypeptide(L)' 'MSSIDRSREVGVTRSYEIRTYGCQMNVHDSERLAGLLEDAGYVRAPEGTDGDADVVV' A
#
# COMPACT_ATOMS: atom_id res chain seq x y z
N MET A 1 -23.68 23.73 -3.32
CA MET A 1 -22.87 22.82 -4.15
C MET A 1 -21.80 22.18 -3.28
N SER A 2 -21.88 20.86 -3.12
CA SER A 2 -21.04 20.03 -2.24
C SER A 2 -19.55 20.19 -2.55
N SER A 3 -18.78 20.78 -1.64
CA SER A 3 -17.34 21.04 -1.87
C SER A 3 -16.54 21.07 -0.57
N ILE A 4 -16.77 20.10 0.33
CA ILE A 4 -15.95 19.89 1.53
C ILE A 4 -16.09 18.38 1.82
N ASP A 5 -15.17 17.50 1.39
CA ASP A 5 -13.98 17.14 2.17
C ASP A 5 -13.09 16.27 1.27
N ARG A 6 -12.25 16.86 0.42
CA ARG A 6 -11.21 16.12 -0.32
C ARG A 6 -9.84 16.25 0.36
N SER A 7 -9.84 16.53 1.66
CA SER A 7 -8.69 16.99 2.45
C SER A 7 -8.47 16.22 3.75
N ARG A 8 -8.92 14.98 3.83
CA ARG A 8 -8.37 13.99 4.77
C ARG A 8 -7.58 13.04 3.88
N GLU A 9 -6.27 12.81 4.03
CA GLU A 9 -5.49 12.62 5.26
C GLU A 9 -4.02 12.92 4.91
N VAL A 10 -3.58 14.17 5.09
CA VAL A 10 -2.17 14.55 4.93
C VAL A 10 -1.54 14.54 6.32
N GLY A 11 -0.96 13.42 6.72
CA GLY A 11 -0.22 13.35 7.99
C GLY A 11 0.11 11.95 8.51
N VAL A 12 -0.45 10.89 7.93
CA VAL A 12 -0.09 9.52 8.29
C VAL A 12 0.57 8.88 7.09
N THR A 13 1.82 8.45 7.25
CA THR A 13 2.50 7.63 6.26
C THR A 13 1.71 6.33 6.12
N ARG A 14 0.99 6.19 5.02
CA ARG A 14 0.08 5.05 4.81
C ARG A 14 0.89 3.78 4.60
N SER A 15 0.44 2.70 5.20
CA SER A 15 1.11 1.41 5.12
C SER A 15 0.57 0.56 3.98
N TYR A 16 1.42 -0.28 3.37
CA TYR A 16 1.01 -1.20 2.31
C TYR A 16 1.46 -2.65 2.57
N GLU A 17 0.66 -3.61 2.13
CA GLU A 17 0.95 -5.04 2.17
C GLU A 17 0.74 -5.65 0.79
N ILE A 18 1.70 -6.48 0.33
CA ILE A 18 1.61 -7.20 -0.94
C ILE A 18 1.41 -8.68 -0.65
N ARG A 19 0.27 -9.23 -1.06
CA ARG A 19 -0.14 -10.62 -0.82
C ARG A 19 -0.20 -11.38 -2.14
N THR A 20 0.92 -11.99 -2.51
CA THR A 20 0.96 -12.85 -3.69
C THR A 20 0.48 -14.26 -3.39
N TYR A 21 -0.66 -14.63 -3.95
CA TYR A 21 -1.13 -16.00 -3.99
C TYR A 21 -0.47 -16.74 -5.16
N GLY A 22 0.68 -17.36 -4.87
CA GLY A 22 1.21 -18.53 -5.57
C GLY A 22 1.27 -18.51 -7.10
N CYS A 23 2.12 -17.66 -7.68
CA CYS A 23 2.70 -17.86 -9.02
C CYS A 23 4.04 -17.12 -9.10
N GLN A 24 5.09 -17.77 -9.62
CA GLN A 24 6.46 -17.20 -9.72
C GLN A 24 6.51 -15.87 -10.50
N MET A 25 5.55 -15.66 -11.40
CA MET A 25 5.36 -14.41 -12.16
C MET A 25 4.97 -13.22 -11.27
N ASN A 26 4.36 -13.49 -10.10
CA ASN A 26 3.92 -12.44 -9.19
C ASN A 26 5.06 -11.90 -8.30
N VAL A 27 6.23 -12.57 -8.25
CA VAL A 27 7.38 -12.10 -7.45
C VAL A 27 7.97 -10.83 -8.06
N HIS A 28 8.20 -10.83 -9.38
CA HIS A 28 8.70 -9.64 -10.08
C HIS A 28 7.69 -8.50 -10.06
N ASP A 29 6.40 -8.83 -10.18
CA ASP A 29 5.33 -7.85 -10.08
C ASP A 29 5.29 -7.23 -8.67
N SER A 30 5.50 -8.03 -7.61
CA SER A 30 5.56 -7.55 -6.23
C SER A 30 6.69 -6.56 -5.97
N GLU A 31 7.88 -6.83 -6.50
CA GLU A 31 9.02 -5.91 -6.38
C GLU A 31 8.71 -4.58 -7.08
N ARG A 32 8.09 -4.65 -8.26
CA ARG A 32 7.69 -3.46 -9.01
C ARG A 32 6.59 -2.67 -8.29
N LEU A 33 5.60 -3.35 -7.73
CA LEU A 33 4.50 -2.75 -6.99
C LEU A 33 4.98 -2.09 -5.69
N ALA A 34 5.93 -2.72 -4.99
CA ALA A 34 6.60 -2.14 -3.84
C ALA A 34 7.28 -0.81 -4.20
N GLY A 35 8.08 -0.79 -5.27
CA GLY A 35 8.77 0.44 -5.69
C GLY A 35 7.83 1.57 -6.06
N LEU A 36 6.68 1.28 -6.68
CA LEU A 36 5.66 2.27 -7.00
C LEU A 36 4.97 2.83 -5.74
N LEU A 37 4.71 1.98 -4.76
CA LEU A 37 4.09 2.39 -3.49
C LEU A 37 5.08 3.21 -2.64
N GLU A 38 6.35 2.81 -2.60
CA GLU A 38 7.41 3.58 -1.91
C GLU A 38 7.66 4.94 -2.56
N ASP A 39 7.68 5.03 -3.90
CA ASP A 39 7.79 6.31 -4.64
C ASP A 39 6.59 7.23 -4.37
N ALA A 40 5.40 6.66 -4.19
CA ALA A 40 4.20 7.38 -3.78
C ALA A 40 4.19 7.76 -2.28
N GLY A 41 5.20 7.39 -1.50
CA GLY A 41 5.35 7.73 -0.09
C GLY A 41 4.64 6.79 0.89
N TYR A 42 4.23 5.61 0.43
CA TYR A 42 3.73 4.55 1.31
C TYR A 42 4.88 3.77 1.92
N VAL A 43 4.66 3.20 3.10
CA VAL A 43 5.64 2.36 3.79
C VAL A 43 5.16 0.93 3.89
N ARG A 44 6.07 -0.03 3.86
CA ARG A 44 5.70 -1.44 4.01
C ARG A 44 5.10 -1.69 5.40
N ALA A 45 3.95 -2.34 5.46
CA ALA A 45 3.34 -2.76 6.70
C ALA A 45 4.24 -3.77 7.45
N PRO A 46 4.34 -3.70 8.79
CA PRO A 46 5.12 -4.66 9.55
C PRO A 46 4.56 -6.08 9.42
N GLU A 47 5.46 -7.07 9.36
CA GLU A 47 5.07 -8.49 9.28
C GLU A 47 4.23 -8.90 10.50
N GLY A 48 3.10 -9.59 10.25
CA GLY A 48 2.15 -10.01 11.29
C GLY A 48 1.08 -8.98 11.64
N THR A 49 0.95 -7.91 10.86
CA THR A 49 -0.11 -6.91 11.00
C THR A 49 -1.25 -7.14 10.00
N ASP A 50 -1.55 -8.42 9.71
CA ASP A 50 -2.56 -8.86 8.75
C ASP A 50 -3.88 -8.08 8.94
N GLY A 51 -4.15 -7.13 8.05
CA GLY A 51 -5.36 -6.30 8.05
C GLY A 51 -5.24 -4.88 8.63
N ASP A 52 -4.07 -4.43 9.07
CA ASP A 52 -3.81 -3.04 9.50
C ASP A 52 -3.16 -2.18 8.40
N ALA A 53 -2.85 -2.79 7.25
CA ALA A 53 -2.36 -2.05 6.10
C ALA A 53 -3.48 -1.19 5.49
N ASP A 54 -3.21 0.09 5.25
CA ASP A 54 -4.13 0.99 4.55
C ASP A 54 -4.42 0.51 3.11
N VAL A 55 -3.45 -0.18 2.50
CA VAL A 55 -3.53 -0.69 1.14
C VAL A 55 -3.05 -2.14 1.10
N VAL A 56 -3.89 -3.05 0.60
CA VAL A 56 -3.54 -4.47 0.38
C VAL A 56 -3.67 -4.77 -1.11
N VAL A 57 -2.62 -5.33 -1.71
CA VAL A 57 -2.56 -5.69 -3.14
C VAL A 57 -2.29 -7.17 -3.32
#